data_AF-A0AAV5JR93-F1
#
_entry.id   AF-A0AAV5JR93-F1
#
_cell.length_a   1.000
_cell.length_b   1.000
_cell.length_c   1.000
_cell.angle_alpha   90.00
_cell.angle_beta   90.00
_cell.angle_gamma   90.00
#
_symmetry.space_group_name_H-M   'P 1'
#
loop_
_entity.id
_entity.type
_entity.pdbx_description
1 polymer ?
#
loop_
_entity_poly.entity_id
_entity_poly.type
_entity_poly.pdbx_seq_one_letter_code
_entity_poly.pdbx_strand_id
1 'polypeptide(L)' 'MQCLKLSQTPILWSHGIVDGIVLFEAGQAGPPFLEQAGVSCEFKAYPGLGHSISNEELKYLESWLKTRLQSSS' A
#
# COMPACT_ATOMS: atom_id res chain seq x y z
N MET A 1 19.78 -2.15 -17.92
CA MET A 1 18.53 -2.55 -17.24
C MET A 1 18.91 -3.25 -15.94
N GLN A 2 18.64 -2.64 -14.80
CA GLN A 2 18.81 -3.29 -13.50
C GLN A 2 17.57 -4.15 -13.28
N CYS A 3 17.72 -5.47 -13.22
CA CYS A 3 16.61 -6.36 -12.87
C CYS A 3 16.24 -6.04 -11.41
N LEU A 4 15.09 -5.40 -11.20
CA LEU A 4 14.59 -5.10 -9.86
C LEU A 4 14.38 -6.42 -9.13
N LYS A 5 15.09 -6.64 -8.03
CA LYS A 5 14.75 -7.75 -7.13
C LYS A 5 13.36 -7.43 -6.55
N LEU A 6 12.44 -8.39 -6.55
CA LEU A 6 11.11 -8.24 -5.96
C LEU A 6 11.17 -7.68 -4.53
N SER A 7 12.18 -8.08 -3.74
CA SER A 7 12.43 -7.57 -2.39
C SER A 7 12.78 -6.08 -2.29
N GLN A 8 13.13 -5.44 -3.41
CA GLN A 8 13.48 -4.02 -3.47
C GLN A 8 12.33 -3.14 -3.96
N THR A 9 11.25 -3.73 -4.48
CA THR A 9 10.08 -2.96 -4.90
C THR A 9 9.29 -2.55 -3.64
N PRO A 10 9.21 -1.25 -3.32
CA PRO A 10 8.44 -0.79 -2.18
C PRO A 10 6.95 -0.96 -2.44
N ILE A 11 6.21 -1.48 -1.45
CA ILE A 11 4.76 -1.69 -1.55
C ILE A 11 4.03 -0.77 -0.56
N LEU A 12 3.02 -0.03 -1.06
CA LEU A 12 1.98 0.60 -0.25
C LEU A 12 0.71 -0.23 -0.36
N TRP A 13 0.15 -0.65 0.77
CA TRP A 13 -1.09 -1.41 0.85
C TRP A 13 -2.14 -0.60 1.62
N SER A 14 -3.10 -0.04 0.89
CA SER A 14 -4.19 0.76 1.45
C SER A 14 -5.45 -0.07 1.63
N HIS A 15 -6.21 0.15 2.71
CA HIS A 15 -7.50 -0.53 2.93
C HIS A 15 -8.48 0.32 3.75
N GLY A 16 -9.77 0.26 3.43
CA GLY A 16 -10.82 0.87 4.24
C GLY A 16 -11.26 0.00 5.40
N ILE A 17 -11.36 0.55 6.62
CA ILE A 17 -11.69 -0.27 7.82
C ILE A 17 -13.12 -0.80 7.77
N VAL A 18 -14.04 -0.09 7.11
CA VAL A 18 -15.45 -0.47 7.02
C VAL A 18 -15.82 -1.02 5.64
N ASP A 19 -14.85 -1.57 4.91
CA ASP A 19 -15.09 -2.24 3.63
C ASP A 19 -15.95 -3.50 3.84
N GLY A 20 -17.15 -3.47 3.26
CA GLY A 20 -18.11 -4.57 3.32
C GLY A 20 -18.02 -5.56 2.15
N ILE A 21 -17.10 -5.35 1.21
CA ILE A 21 -16.88 -6.20 0.03
C ILE A 21 -15.60 -7.01 0.21
N VAL A 22 -14.48 -6.33 0.47
CA VAL A 22 -13.21 -6.96 0.84
C VAL A 22 -12.97 -6.63 2.30
N LEU A 23 -13.33 -7.56 3.18
CA LEU A 23 -13.26 -7.37 4.63
C LEU A 23 -11.89 -6.89 5.08
N PHE A 24 -11.85 -6.04 6.10
CA PHE A 24 -10.60 -5.46 6.59
C PHE A 24 -9.57 -6.52 7.00
N GLU A 25 -10.01 -7.64 7.57
CA GLU A 25 -9.16 -8.77 7.94
C GLU A 25 -8.46 -9.39 6.73
N ALA A 26 -9.13 -9.42 5.58
CA ALA A 26 -8.52 -9.87 4.33
C ALA A 26 -7.45 -8.89 3.84
N GLY A 27 -7.68 -7.58 4.01
CA GLY A 27 -6.67 -6.55 3.77
C GLY A 27 -5.45 -6.67 4.68
N GLN A 28 -5.66 -6.99 5.97
CA GLN A 28 -4.59 -7.19 6.95
C GLN A 28 -3.77 -8.47 6.74
N ALA A 29 -4.32 -9.46 6.05
CA ALA A 29 -3.61 -10.72 5.78
C ALA A 29 -2.43 -10.53 4.81
N GLY A 30 -2.47 -9.54 3.93
CA GLY A 30 -1.46 -9.30 2.90
C GLY A 30 -0.05 -8.98 3.42
N PRO A 31 0.13 -7.93 4.25
CA PRO A 31 1.45 -7.52 4.72
C PRO A 31 2.28 -8.62 5.38
N PRO A 32 1.74 -9.48 6.27
CA PRO A 32 2.49 -10.62 6.82
C PRO A 32 3.02 -11.60 5.76
N PHE A 33 2.27 -11.86 4.68
CA PHE A 33 2.75 -12.73 3.59
C PHE A 33 3.90 -12.09 2.81
N LEU A 34 3.84 -10.78 2.58
CA LEU A 34 4.90 -10.03 1.91
C LEU A 34 6.17 -9.99 2.76
N GLU A 35 6.04 -9.76 4.06
CA GLU A 35 7.17 -9.77 5.01
C GLU A 35 7.87 -11.14 5.04
N GLN A 36 7.10 -12.24 5.08
CA GLN A 36 7.64 -13.60 5.01
C GLN A 36 8.38 -13.87 3.69
N ALA A 37 7.97 -13.24 2.60
CA ALA A 37 8.64 -13.29 1.31
C ALA A 37 9.86 -12.34 1.19
N GLY A 38 10.22 -11.62 2.27
CA GLY A 38 11.32 -10.67 2.29
C GLY A 38 11.03 -9.38 1.52
N VAL A 39 9.75 -9.03 1.33
CA VAL A 39 9.29 -7.81 0.67
C VAL A 39 8.73 -6.85 1.70
N SER A 40 9.24 -5.62 1.74
CA SER A 40 8.70 -4.60 2.65
C SER A 40 7.35 -4.07 2.17
N CYS A 41 6.40 -3.96 3.10
CA CYS A 41 5.06 -3.48 2.83
C CYS A 41 4.65 -2.44 3.88
N GLU A 42 4.23 -1.27 3.42
CA GLU A 42 3.66 -0.23 4.26
C GLU A 42 2.13 -0.34 4.21
N PHE A 43 1.50 -0.71 5.32
CA PHE A 43 0.04 -0.84 5.41
C PHE A 43 -0.61 0.44 5.93
N LYS A 44 -1.64 0.94 5.24
CA LYS A 44 -2.43 2.12 5.63
C LYS A 44 -3.92 1.76 5.69
N ALA A 45 -4.50 1.94 6.87
CA ALA A 45 -5.92 1.73 7.10
C ALA A 45 -6.64 3.08 7.24
N TYR A 46 -7.82 3.20 6.62
CA TYR A 46 -8.61 4.44 6.63
C TYR A 46 -9.92 4.24 7.40
N PRO A 47 -10.06 4.84 8.61
CA PRO A 47 -11.29 4.76 9.39
C PRO A 47 -12.49 5.34 8.63
N GLY A 48 -13.62 4.64 8.65
CA GLY A 48 -14.85 5.08 7.98
C GLY A 48 -14.84 4.94 6.45
N LEU A 49 -13.73 4.49 5.84
CA LEU A 49 -13.67 4.18 4.42
C LEU A 49 -14.16 2.75 4.15
N GLY A 50 -15.10 2.62 3.21
CA GLY A 50 -15.62 1.33 2.73
C GLY A 50 -14.88 0.84 1.49
N HIS A 51 -15.61 0.19 0.57
CA HIS A 51 -15.06 -0.25 -0.72
C HIS A 51 -14.97 0.90 -1.73
N SER A 52 -14.14 1.90 -1.44
CA SER A 52 -13.94 3.09 -2.27
C SER A 52 -12.57 3.72 -1.98
N ILE A 53 -12.30 4.87 -2.61
CA ILE A 53 -11.09 5.68 -2.39
C ILE A 53 -11.47 7.02 -1.78
N SER A 54 -10.63 7.53 -0.85
CA SER A 54 -10.82 8.85 -0.22
C SER A 54 -9.78 9.89 -0.67
N ASN A 55 -10.09 11.18 -0.47
CA ASN A 55 -9.12 12.25 -0.69
C ASN A 55 -7.91 12.19 0.26
N GLU A 56 -8.10 11.67 1.47
CA GLU A 56 -7.01 11.46 2.43
C GLU A 56 -6.04 10.38 1.91
N GLU A 57 -6.60 9.27 1.43
CA GLU A 57 -5.84 8.19 0.81
C GLU A 57 -5.04 8.68 -0.40
N LEU A 58 -5.67 9.44 -1.31
CA LEU A 58 -4.99 9.98 -2.49
C LEU A 58 -3.84 10.92 -2.14
N LYS A 59 -4.01 11.80 -1.15
CA LYS A 59 -2.94 12.70 -0.67
C LYS A 59 -1.77 11.91 -0.08
N TYR A 60 -2.06 10.84 0.65
CA TYR A 60 -1.04 9.97 1.19
C TYR A 60 -0.28 9.24 0.08
N LEU A 61 -1.01 8.65 -0.86
CA LEU A 61 -0.45 7.98 -2.03
C LEU A 61 0.45 8.92 -2.84
N GLU A 62 0.01 10.15 -3.10
CA GLU A 62 0.80 11.17 -3.81
C GLU A 62 2.12 11.46 -3.08
N SER A 63 2.05 11.70 -1.77
CA SER A 63 3.23 11.96 -0.94
C SER A 63 4.17 10.76 -0.94
N TRP A 64 3.62 9.55 -0.81
CA TRP A 64 4.37 8.29 -0.81
C TRP A 64 5.10 8.06 -2.14
N LEU A 65 4.44 8.34 -3.27
CA LEU A 65 5.05 8.25 -4.60
C LEU A 65 6.16 9.28 -4.80
N LYS A 66 5.94 10.55 -4.42
CA LYS A 66 6.93 11.63 -4.54
C LYS A 66 8.24 11.33 -3.80
N THR A 67 8.19 10.61 -2.68
CA THR A 67 9.41 10.22 -1.94
C THR A 67 10.24 9.14 -2.63
N ARG A 68 9.69 8.43 -3.62
CA ARG A 68 10.32 7.25 -4.24
C ARG A 68 10.54 7.38 -5.74
N LEU A 69 9.68 8.13 -6.42
CA LEU A 69 9.85 8.46 -7.83
C LEU A 69 10.66 9.75 -7.91
N GLN A 70 11.99 9.61 -7.95
CA GLN A 70 12.85 10.73 -8.33
C GLN A 70 12.69 10.96 -9.84
N SER A 71 12.42 12.20 -10.23
CA SER A 71 12.55 12.60 -11.63
C SER A 71 14.02 12.54 -12.01
N SER A 72 14.37 11.68 -12.97
CA SER A 72 15.64 11.79 -13.67
C SER A 72 15.67 13.17 -14.34
N SER A 73 16.63 14.02 -13.96
CA SER A 73 16.92 15.27 -14.67
C SER A 73 17.60 15.00 -16.00
#